data_AF-A0A952XXN7-F1
#
_entry.id   AF-A0A952XXN7-F1
#
_cell.length_a   1.000
_cell.length_b   1.000
_cell.length_c   1.000
_cell.angle_alpha   90.00
_cell.angle_beta   90.00
_cell.angle_gamma   90.00
#
_symmetry.space_group_name_H-M   'P 1'
#
loop_
_entity.id
_entity.type
_entity.pdbx_description
1 polymer ?
#
loop_
_entity_poly.entity_id
_entity_poly.type
_entity_poly.pdbx_seq_one_letter_code
_entity_poly.pdbx_strand_id
1 'polypeptide(L)'
;MTVDEIMRRWPAAIRVFIRNRMLCIGCPIGVFHTVRDACDAHDLDEDMISLQLLAAMANDGQLNGPSAFAVKPLPEARSSLEPPFAT
;
A
#
# COMPACT_ATOMS: atom_id res chain seq x y z
N MET A 1 11.34 -6.92 2.94
CA MET A 1 9.98 -6.38 2.80
C MET A 1 9.82 -5.88 1.38
N THR A 2 8.64 -6.09 0.81
CA THR A 2 8.33 -5.59 -0.53
C THR A 2 7.96 -4.10 -0.47
N VAL A 3 8.01 -3.42 -1.61
CA VAL A 3 7.60 -2.01 -1.69
C VAL A 3 6.11 -1.84 -1.35
N ASP A 4 5.25 -2.82 -1.68
CA ASP A 4 3.85 -2.82 -1.28
C ASP A 4 3.69 -2.95 0.26
N GLU A 5 4.44 -3.87 0.90
CA GLU A 5 4.43 -3.99 2.37
C GLU A 5 4.88 -2.69 3.05
N ILE A 6 5.93 -2.05 2.52
CA ILE A 6 6.42 -0.76 3.00
C ILE A 6 5.31 0.30 2.92
N MET A 7 4.68 0.46 1.76
CA MET A 7 3.66 1.49 1.55
C MET A 7 2.39 1.24 2.38
N ARG A 8 2.04 -0.02 2.64
CA ARG A 8 0.89 -0.38 3.48
C ARG A 8 1.12 -0.11 4.96
N ARG A 9 2.32 -0.39 5.45
CA ARG A 9 2.67 -0.20 6.86
C ARG A 9 3.08 1.24 7.19
N TRP A 10 3.59 1.97 6.20
CA TRP A 10 3.99 3.38 6.30
C TRP A 10 3.44 4.19 5.12
N PRO A 11 2.19 4.67 5.18
CA PRO A 11 1.60 5.50 4.12
C PRO A 11 2.43 6.75 3.76
N ALA A 12 3.19 7.32 4.71
CA ALA A 12 4.10 8.44 4.45
C ALA A 12 5.23 8.08 3.48
N ALA A 13 5.64 6.81 3.43
CA ALA A 13 6.66 6.32 2.51
C ALA A 13 6.23 6.45 1.04
N ILE A 14 4.92 6.43 0.73
CA ILE A 14 4.39 6.59 -0.64
C ILE A 14 4.94 7.86 -1.31
N ARG A 15 5.13 8.95 -0.54
CA ARG A 15 5.67 10.20 -1.08
C ARG A 15 7.10 10.06 -1.59
N VAL A 16 7.90 9.16 -1.01
CA VAL A 16 9.28 8.87 -1.48
C VAL A 16 9.22 8.21 -2.86
N PHE A 17 8.37 7.20 -3.03
CA PHE A 17 8.18 6.54 -4.32
C PHE A 17 7.68 7.52 -5.40
N ILE A 18 6.72 8.40 -5.09
CA ILE A 18 6.20 9.40 -6.04
C ILE A 18 7.28 10.40 -6.45
N ARG A 19 8.03 10.95 -5.49
CA ARG A 19 9.07 11.97 -5.75
C ARG A 19 10.20 11.42 -6.62
N ASN A 20 10.55 10.16 -6.43
CA ASN A 20 11.58 9.47 -7.21
C ASN A 20 11.01 8.80 -8.48
N ARG A 21 9.75 9.08 -8.84
CA ARG A 21 9.07 8.59 -10.05
C ARG A 21 9.08 7.06 -10.20
N MET A 22 9.07 6.35 -9.08
CA MET A 22 8.95 4.89 -9.10
C MET A 22 7.54 4.50 -9.55
N LEU A 23 7.46 3.53 -10.47
CA LEU A 23 6.20 3.14 -11.15
C LEU A 23 5.49 1.97 -10.45
N CYS A 24 6.06 1.45 -9.37
CA CYS A 24 5.52 0.32 -8.63
C CYS A 24 4.29 0.66 -7.77
N ILE A 25 3.93 1.95 -7.65
CA ILE A 25 2.78 2.40 -6.85
C ILE A 25 1.47 1.99 -7.53
N GLY A 26 0.76 1.04 -6.93
CA GLY A 26 -0.50 0.51 -7.48
C GLY A 26 -0.34 -0.53 -8.60
N CYS A 27 0.88 -0.82 -9.02
CA CYS A 27 1.16 -1.93 -9.93
C CYS A 27 1.21 -3.25 -9.14
N PRO A 28 0.61 -4.35 -9.63
CA PRO A 28 0.66 -5.65 -8.95
C PRO A 28 2.10 -6.19 -8.79
N ILE A 29 3.08 -5.64 -9.50
CA ILE A 29 4.49 -6.00 -9.30
C ILE A 29 5.02 -5.61 -7.91
N GLY A 30 4.39 -4.64 -7.23
CA GLY A 30 4.87 -4.09 -5.97
C GLY A 30 4.92 -5.10 -4.81
N VAL A 31 4.15 -6.19 -4.89
CA VAL A 31 4.21 -7.29 -3.89
C VAL A 31 5.40 -8.22 -4.10
N PHE A 32 6.17 -8.05 -5.17
CA PHE A 32 7.35 -8.84 -5.49
C PHE A 32 8.64 -8.02 -5.39
N HIS A 33 8.62 -6.74 -5.75
CA HIS A 33 9.80 -5.89 -5.70
C HIS A 33 10.19 -5.54 -4.26
N THR A 34 11.46 -5.73 -3.93
CA THR A 34 12.14 -5.07 -2.81
C THR A 34 12.47 -3.61 -3.16
N VAL A 35 12.97 -2.83 -2.18
CA VAL A 35 13.49 -1.48 -2.44
C VAL A 35 14.61 -1.52 -3.46
N ARG A 36 15.51 -2.51 -3.35
CA ARG A 36 16.60 -2.72 -4.31
C ARG A 36 16.09 -2.99 -5.72
N ASP A 37 15.14 -3.90 -5.90
CA ASP A 37 14.58 -4.19 -7.23
C ASP A 37 13.93 -2.95 -7.86
N ALA A 38 13.27 -2.12 -7.04
CA ALA A 38 12.73 -0.85 -7.49
C ALA A 38 13.82 0.16 -7.85
N CYS A 39 14.92 0.22 -7.09
CA CYS A 39 16.05 1.11 -7.40
C CYS A 39 16.75 0.69 -8.70
N ASP A 40 17.01 -0.61 -8.88
CA ASP A 40 17.61 -1.18 -10.08
C ASP A 40 16.74 -0.92 -11.32
N ALA A 41 15.41 -1.07 -11.20
CA ALA A 41 14.47 -0.81 -12.31
C ALA A 41 14.35 0.67 -12.71
N HIS A 42 14.78 1.58 -11.85
CA HIS A 42 14.64 3.03 -12.01
C HIS A 42 15.96 3.78 -12.07
N ASP A 43 17.11 3.08 -12.05
CA ASP A 43 18.46 3.65 -12.02
C ASP A 43 18.66 4.65 -10.86
N LEU A 44 18.29 4.22 -9.66
CA LEU A 44 18.35 5.01 -8.43
C LEU A 44 19.36 4.46 -7.44
N ASP A 45 19.95 5.34 -6.65
CA ASP A 45 20.84 4.99 -5.54
C ASP A 45 20.04 4.41 -4.36
N GLU A 46 20.26 3.13 -4.07
CA GLU A 46 19.56 2.40 -3.00
C GLU A 46 19.79 3.02 -1.62
N ASP A 47 21.00 3.51 -1.32
CA ASP A 47 21.33 4.09 -0.02
C ASP A 47 20.59 5.40 0.19
N MET A 48 20.55 6.25 -0.85
CA MET A 48 19.81 7.51 -0.84
C MET A 48 18.31 7.27 -0.64
N ILE A 49 17.73 6.30 -1.34
CA ILE A 49 16.31 5.96 -1.20
C ILE A 49 16.01 5.37 0.18
N SER A 50 16.88 4.51 0.69
CA SER A 50 16.73 3.91 2.01
C SER A 50 16.72 4.96 3.12
N LEU A 51 17.59 5.98 3.05
CA LEU A 51 17.58 7.10 3.99
C LEU A 51 16.28 7.92 3.91
N GLN A 52 15.79 8.22 2.70
CA GLN A 52 14.51 8.91 2.52
C GLN A 52 13.33 8.13 3.09
N LEU A 53 13.32 6.80 2.88
CA LEU A 53 12.29 5.91 3.42
C LEU A 53 12.33 5.90 4.94
N LEU A 54 13.49 5.71 5.56
CA LEU A 54 13.63 5.73 7.02
C LEU A 54 13.15 7.06 7.62
N ALA A 55 13.50 8.19 6.99
CA ALA A 55 13.05 9.51 7.43
C ALA A 55 11.52 9.69 7.28
N ALA A 56 10.92 9.17 6.20
CA ALA A 56 9.48 9.22 6.02
C ALA A 56 8.74 8.33 7.02
N MET A 57 9.25 7.12 7.27
CA MET A 57 8.72 6.16 8.22
C MET A 57 8.74 6.69 9.65
N ALA A 58 9.82 7.36 10.06
CA ALA A 58 9.94 7.96 11.39
C ALA A 58 8.93 9.11 11.63
N ASN A 59 8.48 9.77 10.56
CA ASN A 59 7.52 10.88 10.61
C ASN A 59 6.08 10.45 10.27
N ASP A 60 5.82 9.15 10.18
CA ASP A 60 4.50 8.65 9.85
C ASP A 60 3.60 8.65 11.11
N GLY A 61 2.57 9.50 11.13
CA GLY A 61 1.59 9.51 12.22
C GLY A 61 0.59 8.35 12.17
N GLN A 62 0.61 7.55 11.10
CA GLN A 62 -0.32 6.45 10.81
C GLN A 62 0.34 5.07 10.88
N LEU A 63 1.48 4.94 11.56
CA LEU A 63 2.27 3.71 11.74
C LEU A 63 1.50 2.46 12.17
N ASN A 64 0.29 2.61 12.72
CA ASN A 64 -0.65 1.54 13.08
C ASN A 64 -2.11 1.93 12.79
N GLY A 65 -2.34 2.86 11.85
CA GLY A 65 -3.69 3.27 11.46
C GLY A 65 -4.41 2.14 10.73
N PRO A 66 -5.76 2.06 10.81
CA PRO A 66 -6.49 1.13 9.96
C PRO A 66 -6.18 1.47 8.49
N SER A 67 -5.95 0.43 7.68
CA SER A 67 -5.76 0.59 6.24
C SER A 67 -6.87 1.48 5.67
N ALA A 68 -6.55 2.40 4.75
CA ALA A 68 -7.55 3.18 4.03
C ALA A 68 -8.52 2.27 3.24
N PHE A 69 -8.12 1.02 3.00
CA PHE A 69 -8.92 -0.04 2.39
C PHE A 69 -9.34 -1.12 3.39
N ALA A 70 -9.29 -0.86 4.69
CA ALA A 70 -9.86 -1.77 5.68
C ALA A 70 -11.34 -1.95 5.33
N VAL A 71 -11.67 -3.11 4.78
CA VAL A 71 -13.03 -3.45 4.40
C VAL A 71 -13.84 -3.44 5.69
N LYS A 72 -14.79 -2.51 5.82
CA LYS A 72 -15.82 -2.60 6.85
C LYS A 72 -16.49 -3.97 6.64
N PRO A 73 -16.57 -4.85 7.66
CA PRO A 73 -17.27 -6.11 7.52
C PRO A 73 -18.66 -5.83 6.92
N LEU A 74 -18.99 -6.52 5.83
CA LEU A 74 -20.32 -6.44 5.26
C LEU A 74 -21.30 -6.78 6.39
N PRO A 75 -22.32 -5.95 6.68
CA PRO A 75 -23.31 -6.31 7.69
C PRO A 75 -23.91 -7.66 7.26
N GLU A 76 -23.86 -8.64 8.18
CA GLU A 76 -24.32 -10.00 7.93
C GLU A 76 -25.69 -9.95 7.26
N ALA A 77 -25.81 -10.69 6.16
CA ALA A 77 -26.97 -10.67 5.28
C ALA A 77 -28.26 -10.80 6.11
N ARG A 78 -29.11 -9.76 6.06
CA ARG A 78 -30.48 -9.89 6.55
C ARG A 78 -31.16 -10.93 5.67
N SER A 79 -31.28 -12.13 6.22
CA SER A 79 -32.14 -13.21 5.73
C SER A 79 -33.55 -12.67 5.52
N SER A 80 -33.88 -12.35 4.27
CA SER A 80 -35.27 -12.15 3.82
C SER A 80 -35.31 -12.48 2.33
N LEU A 81 -35.34 -13.79 2.04
CA LEU A 81 -35.94 -14.29 0.81
C LEU A 81 -37.45 -14.12 0.97
N GLU A 82 -38.03 -13.14 0.30
CA GLU A 82 -39.42 -13.23 -0.13
C GLU A 82 -39.44 -13.23 -1.67
N PRO A 83 -39.95 -14.29 -2.32
CA PRO A 83 -40.01 -14.34 -3.78
C PRO A 83 -41.15 -13.44 -4.31
N PRO A 84 -40.94 -12.73 -5.43
CA PRO A 84 -41.89 -11.72 -5.94
C PRO A 84 -43.10 -12.27 -6.72
N PHE A 85 -43.49 -13.53 -6.53
CA PHE A 85 -44.64 -14.10 -7.24
C PHE A 85 -45.41 -15.08 -6.34
N ALA A 86 -46.28 -14.52 -5.48
CA ALA A 86 -47.47 -15.22 -5.03
C ALA A 86 -48.63 -14.74 -5.91
N THR A 87 -49.15 -15.64 -6.74
CA THR A 87 -50.33 -15.45 -7.60
C THR A 87 -51.61 -15.39 -6.78
#